data_AF-A0A1Y2DKT6-F1
#
_entry.id   AF-A0A1Y2DKT6-F1
#
_cell.length_a   1.000
_cell.length_b   1.000
_cell.length_c   1.000
_cell.angle_alpha   90.00
_cell.angle_beta   90.00
_cell.angle_gamma   90.00
#
_symmetry.space_group_name_H-M   'P 1'
#
loop_
_entity.id
_entity.type
_entity.pdbx_description
1 polymer ?
#
loop_
_entity_poly.entity_id
_entity_poly.type
_entity_poly.pdbx_seq_one_letter_code
_entity_poly.pdbx_strand_id
1 'polypeptide(L)'
;MELVKVPHVKRARARALYDGGIRSIKELGQLTPDAIFEILCKARKRKGRLSNDIKRIEMHAAKMISRAAKQIILQQQEELEKNLEEIKFTLSLQ
;
A
#
# COMPACT_ATOMS: atom_id res chain seq x y z
N MET A 1 12.16 -3.75 2.86
CA MET A 1 11.16 -2.67 2.67
C MET A 1 9.80 -3.31 2.56
N GLU A 2 8.95 -3.19 3.57
CA GLU A 2 7.64 -3.87 3.64
C GLU A 2 6.74 -3.51 2.45
N LEU A 3 6.72 -2.24 2.04
CA LEU A 3 5.86 -1.71 0.98
C LEU A 3 6.09 -2.36 -0.40
N VAL A 4 7.27 -2.96 -0.66
CA VAL A 4 7.54 -3.64 -1.94
C VAL A 4 6.75 -4.94 -2.11
N LYS A 5 6.14 -5.45 -1.03
CA LYS A 5 5.21 -6.57 -1.08
C LYS A 5 3.89 -6.18 -1.75
N VAL A 6 3.57 -4.89 -1.81
CA VAL A 6 2.35 -4.40 -2.47
C VAL A 6 2.56 -4.36 -3.99
N PRO A 7 1.70 -5.02 -4.77
CA PRO A 7 1.69 -4.91 -6.22
C PRO A 7 1.79 -3.45 -6.71
N HIS A 8 2.54 -3.24 -7.80
CA HIS A 8 2.80 -1.92 -8.40
C HIS A 8 3.70 -0.97 -7.58
N VAL A 9 4.11 -1.35 -6.36
CA VAL A 9 5.11 -0.63 -5.56
C VAL A 9 6.52 -1.18 -5.83
N LYS A 10 7.14 -0.73 -6.93
CA LYS A 10 8.57 -1.00 -7.19
C LYS A 10 9.47 -0.15 -6.27
N ARG A 11 10.76 -0.50 -6.13
CA ARG A 11 11.76 0.20 -5.28
C ARG A 11 11.66 1.75 -5.32
N ALA A 12 11.54 2.34 -6.50
CA ALA A 12 11.46 3.80 -6.64
C ALA A 12 10.19 4.39 -5.99
N ARG A 13 9.04 3.73 -6.17
CA ARG A 13 7.78 4.14 -5.53
C ARG A 13 7.78 3.84 -4.04
N ALA A 14 8.35 2.71 -3.63
CA ALA A 14 8.54 2.41 -2.21
C ALA A 14 9.34 3.53 -1.53
N ARG A 15 10.46 3.95 -2.13
CA ARG A 15 11.26 5.07 -1.61
C ARG A 15 10.47 6.39 -1.56
N ALA A 16 9.70 6.70 -2.61
CA ALA A 16 8.83 7.87 -2.61
C ALA A 16 7.78 7.84 -1.48
N LEU A 17 7.19 6.68 -1.21
CA LEU A 17 6.23 6.48 -0.13
C LEU A 17 6.91 6.62 1.24
N TYR A 18 8.10 6.05 1.43
CA TYR A 18 8.91 6.22 2.64
C TYR A 18 9.29 7.68 2.89
N ASP A 19 9.73 8.39 1.85
CA ASP A 19 10.03 9.83 1.90
C ASP A 19 8.77 10.67 2.19
N GLY A 20 7.59 10.14 1.83
CA GLY A 20 6.28 10.70 2.14
C GLY A 20 5.76 10.34 3.54
N GLY A 21 6.53 9.61 4.34
CA GLY A 21 6.18 9.24 5.72
C GLY A 21 5.48 7.89 5.86
N ILE A 22 5.18 7.19 4.77
CA ILE A 22 4.47 5.90 4.82
C ILE A 22 5.47 4.77 5.08
N ARG A 23 5.27 4.05 6.18
CA ARG A 23 6.20 3.03 6.67
C ARG A 23 5.64 1.61 6.57
N SER A 24 4.32 1.43 6.60
CA SER A 24 3.66 0.12 6.60
C SER A 24 2.57 -0.04 5.53
N ILE A 25 2.21 -1.29 5.22
CA ILE A 25 1.12 -1.60 4.30
C ILE A 25 -0.22 -1.11 4.88
N LYS A 26 -0.39 -1.16 6.21
CA LYS A 26 -1.59 -0.69 6.91
C LYS A 26 -1.82 0.80 6.69
N GLU A 27 -0.79 1.63 6.90
CA GLU A 27 -0.85 3.07 6.62
C GLU A 27 -1.17 3.33 5.15
N LEU A 28 -0.53 2.59 4.24
CA LEU A 28 -0.77 2.72 2.81
C LEU A 28 -2.22 2.38 2.41
N GLY A 29 -2.82 1.36 3.02
CA GLY A 29 -4.19 0.94 2.75
C GLY A 29 -5.27 1.90 3.28
N GLN A 30 -4.92 2.75 4.26
CA GLN A 30 -5.79 3.81 4.77
C GLN A 30 -5.83 5.04 3.86
N LEU A 31 -4.82 5.23 3.01
CA LEU A 31 -4.75 6.37 2.11
C LEU A 31 -5.71 6.25 0.92
N THR A 32 -6.22 7.41 0.50
CA THR A 32 -6.93 7.54 -0.77
C THR A 32 -5.95 7.46 -1.95
N PRO A 33 -6.43 7.06 -3.14
CA PRO A 33 -5.62 7.11 -4.36
C PRO A 33 -5.03 8.51 -4.61
N ASP A 34 -5.76 9.58 -4.31
CA ASP A 34 -5.29 10.95 -4.52
C ASP A 34 -4.12 11.29 -3.59
N ALA A 35 -4.17 10.90 -2.32
CA ALA A 35 -3.07 11.13 -1.38
C ALA A 35 -1.80 10.37 -1.81
N ILE A 36 -1.94 9.12 -2.25
CA ILE A 36 -0.84 8.33 -2.80
C ILE A 36 -0.28 9.00 -4.06
N PHE A 37 -1.15 9.44 -4.96
CA PHE A 37 -0.77 10.16 -6.17
C PHE A 37 0.05 11.42 -5.87
N GLU A 38 -0.38 12.23 -4.89
CA GLU A 38 0.33 13.43 -4.48
C GLU A 38 1.75 13.12 -3.97
N ILE A 39 1.90 12.07 -3.15
CA ILE A 39 3.21 11.62 -2.66
C ILE A 39 4.12 11.22 -3.84
N LEU A 40 3.60 10.40 -4.76
CA LEU A 40 4.35 9.94 -5.93
C LEU A 40 4.75 11.10 -6.85
N CYS A 41 3.85 12.05 -7.09
CA CYS A 41 4.12 13.24 -7.87
C CYS A 41 5.11 14.17 -7.18
N LYS A 42 5.01 14.38 -5.86
CA LYS A 42 5.94 15.23 -5.10
C LYS A 42 7.38 14.71 -5.19
N ALA A 43 7.57 13.40 -5.07
CA ALA A 43 8.88 12.76 -5.23
C ALA A 43 9.48 12.99 -6.64
N ARG A 44 8.64 13.00 -7.68
CA ARG A 44 9.09 13.30 -9.05
C ARG A 44 9.26 14.78 -9.35
N LYS A 45 8.44 15.67 -8.77
CA LYS A 45 8.56 17.13 -8.94
C LYS A 45 9.91 17.66 -8.47
N ARG A 46 10.55 17.01 -7.49
CA ARG A 46 11.94 17.28 -7.10
C ARG A 46 12.94 17.13 -8.27
N LYS A 47 12.54 16.51 -9.39
CA LYS A 47 13.33 16.36 -10.62
C LYS A 47 12.85 17.25 -11.79
N GLY A 48 11.85 18.13 -11.59
CA GLY A 48 11.34 19.05 -12.62
C GLY A 48 9.82 19.05 -12.80
N ARG A 49 9.33 19.79 -13.80
CA ARG A 49 7.89 19.87 -14.12
C ARG A 49 7.39 18.53 -14.68
N LEU A 50 6.30 18.01 -14.11
CA LEU A 50 5.68 16.77 -14.56
C LEU A 50 4.80 16.99 -15.79
N SER A 51 4.99 16.18 -16.83
CA SER A 51 4.07 16.10 -17.96
C SER A 51 2.72 15.48 -17.56
N ASN A 52 1.68 15.73 -18.34
CA ASN A 52 0.34 15.19 -18.09
C ASN A 52 0.32 13.66 -18.22
N ASP A 53 1.13 13.08 -19.10
CA ASP A 53 1.22 11.62 -19.24
C ASP A 53 1.81 10.97 -17.99
N ILE A 54 2.84 11.57 -17.40
CA ILE A 54 3.40 11.07 -16.14
C ILE A 54 2.37 11.16 -15.02
N LYS A 55 1.61 12.26 -14.94
CA LYS A 55 0.52 12.38 -13.95
C LYS A 55 -0.53 11.29 -14.15
N ARG A 56 -0.92 10.99 -15.38
CA ARG A 56 -1.89 9.92 -15.68
C ARG A 56 -1.36 8.54 -15.24
N ILE A 57 -0.08 8.26 -15.52
CA ILE A 57 0.59 7.02 -15.12
C ILE A 57 0.64 6.88 -13.60
N GLU A 58 1.04 7.93 -12.88
CA GLU A 58 1.12 7.87 -11.42
C GLU A 58 -0.25 7.82 -10.76
N MET A 59 -1.26 8.46 -11.33
CA MET A 59 -2.65 8.34 -10.86
C MET A 59 -3.16 6.90 -11.01
N HIS A 60 -2.92 6.27 -12.17
CA HIS A 60 -3.25 4.86 -12.36
C HIS A 60 -2.50 3.96 -11.37
N ALA A 61 -1.20 4.19 -11.19
CA ALA A 61 -0.42 3.46 -10.19
C ALA A 61 -0.98 3.64 -8.78
N ALA A 62 -1.35 4.85 -8.38
CA ALA A 62 -1.90 5.14 -7.06
C ALA A 62 -3.22 4.39 -6.80
N LYS A 63 -4.11 4.32 -7.79
CA LYS A 63 -5.35 3.52 -7.70
C LYS A 63 -5.04 2.03 -7.49
N MET A 64 -4.12 1.49 -8.28
CA MET A 64 -3.72 0.08 -8.17
C MET A 64 -3.05 -0.23 -6.82
N ILE A 65 -2.20 0.67 -6.35
CA ILE A 65 -1.51 0.55 -5.06
C ILE A 65 -2.51 0.57 -3.90
N SER A 66 -3.44 1.53 -3.89
CA SER A 66 -4.48 1.64 -2.86
C SER A 66 -5.34 0.37 -2.80
N ARG A 67 -5.79 -0.11 -3.96
CA ARG A 67 -6.59 -1.34 -4.05
C ARG A 67 -5.81 -2.55 -3.54
N ALA A 68 -4.56 -2.72 -3.98
CA ALA A 68 -3.76 -3.86 -3.60
C ALA A 68 -3.38 -3.86 -2.11
N ALA A 69 -3.06 -2.69 -1.54
CA ALA A 69 -2.80 -2.55 -0.11
C ALA A 69 -4.03 -2.94 0.72
N LYS A 70 -5.23 -2.48 0.34
CA LYS A 70 -6.49 -2.86 1.00
C LYS A 70 -6.76 -4.36 0.93
N GLN A 71 -6.52 -4.97 -0.24
CA GLN A 71 -6.71 -6.41 -0.42
C GLN A 71 -5.76 -7.22 0.47
N ILE A 72 -4.48 -6.81 0.59
CA ILE A 72 -3.53 -7.48 1.48
C ILE A 72 -4.00 -7.38 2.94
N ILE A 73 -4.47 -6.21 3.37
CA ILE A 73 -4.97 -6.01 4.74
C ILE A 73 -6.19 -6.92 5.00
N LEU A 74 -7.12 -7.00 4.05
CA LEU A 74 -8.29 -7.86 4.16
C LEU A 74 -7.88 -9.34 4.27
N GLN A 75 -6.97 -9.80 3.42
CA GLN A 75 -6.46 -11.18 3.48
C GLN A 75 -5.78 -11.49 4.80
N GLN A 76 -4.97 -10.56 5.32
CA GLN A 76 -4.34 -10.71 6.64
C GLN A 76 -5.36 -10.79 7.76
N GLN A 77 -6.45 -10.04 7.68
CA GLN A 77 -7.52 -10.09 8.66
C GLN A 77 -8.26 -11.44 8.62
N GLU A 78 -8.63 -11.92 7.43
CA GLU A 78 -9.27 -13.23 7.26
C GLU A 78 -8.40 -14.38 7.79
N GLU A 79 -7.09 -14.32 7.55
CA GLU A 79 -6.13 -15.32 8.05
C GLU A 79 -6.01 -15.28 9.57
N LEU A 80 -5.97 -14.07 10.16
CA LEU A 80 -5.97 -13.90 11.62
C LEU A 80 -7.26 -14.44 12.25
N GLU A 81 -8.42 -14.18 11.65
CA GLU A 81 -9.71 -14.66 12.16
C GLU A 81 -9.77 -16.19 12.16
N LYS A 82 -9.34 -16.85 11.07
CA LYS A 82 -9.24 -18.32 11.00
C LYS A 82 -8.30 -18.88 12.06
N ASN A 83 -7.11 -18.32 12.21
CA ASN A 83 -6.14 -18.76 13.20
C ASN A 83 -6.68 -18.61 14.63
N LEU A 84 -7.43 -17.54 14.91
CA LEU A 84 -8.08 -17.35 16.22
C LEU A 84 -9.19 -18.37 16.47
N GLU A 85 -9.96 -18.75 15.45
CA GLU A 85 -10.97 -19.80 15.55
C GLU A 85 -10.33 -21.17 15.83
N GLU A 86 -9.25 -21.53 15.14
CA GLU A 86 -8.51 -22.78 15.36
C GLU A 86 -7.90 -22.85 16.78
N ILE A 87 -7.34 -21.75 17.27
CA ILE A 87 -6.80 -21.67 18.64
C ILE A 87 -7.93 -21.84 19.67
N LYS A 88 -9.06 -21.16 19.49
CA LYS A 88 -10.23 -21.30 20.38
C LYS A 88 -10.75 -22.74 20.40
N PHE A 89 -10.84 -23.39 19.23
CA PHE A 89 -11.25 -24.78 19.12
C PHE A 89 -10.29 -25.71 19.86
N THR A 90 -8.98 -25.55 19.64
CA THR A 90 -7.94 -26.38 20.30
C THR A 90 -7.99 -26.24 21.82
N LEU A 91 -8.16 -25.01 22.33
CA LEU A 91 -8.29 -24.75 23.76
C LEU A 91 -9.59 -25.30 24.36
N SER A 92 -10.66 -25.41 23.57
CA SER A 92 -11.94 -25.98 24.04
C SER A 92 -11.93 -27.50 24.17
N LEU A 93 -10.91 -28.16 23.61
CA LEU A 93 -10.71 -29.62 23.67
C LEU A 93 -9.74 -30.05 24.79
N GLN A 94 -9.14 -29.09 25.51
CA GLN A 94 -8.28 -29.32 26.67
C GLN A 94 -9.08 -29.20 27.98
#